data_AF-A0A0F0GFN5-F1
#
_entry.id   AF-A0A0F0GFN5-F1
#
_cell.length_a   1.000
_cell.length_b   1.000
_cell.length_c   1.000
_cell.angle_alpha   90.00
_cell.angle_beta   90.00
_cell.angle_gamma   90.00
#
_symmetry.space_group_name_H-M   'P 1'
#
loop_
_entity.id
_entity.type
_entity.pdbx_description
1 polymer ?
#
loop_
_entity_poly.entity_id
_entity_poly.type
_entity_poly.pdbx_seq_one_letter_code
_entity_poly.pdbx_strand_id
1 'polypeptide(L)'
;MRKTLRRLGVLMTAALLVVGVSTPAQAEVLHPRQDWLRASTSGLFLHWGMRTNPGYTSCSAWESAVTGGGWSAKYWVDEAKKLHAQYLVLASFHSRLGYARAWPSSIPGSCATKRDFLGELIDAADKEGLKVINYMTDDPQWHDEGGHEWLDSAAYSKYKGKTVNLQERPGFGQFSYDNFVEVMQRYPKLAGFWIDNDNAYWEQNGLYERIRHDRPDMVLSNNNEDTPIMDTISNEQKTGMTPS
;
A
#
# COMPACT_ATOMS: atom_id res chain seq x y z
N MET A 1 -12.37 -76.08 -39.39
CA MET A 1 -12.79 -76.29 -37.98
C MET A 1 -12.51 -75.03 -37.18
N ARG A 2 -13.56 -74.25 -36.89
CA ARG A 2 -14.06 -73.91 -35.54
C ARG A 2 -13.04 -73.29 -34.56
N LYS A 3 -13.22 -71.97 -34.37
CA LYS A 3 -13.36 -71.17 -33.11
C LYS A 3 -12.15 -71.21 -32.14
N THR A 4 -11.68 -70.07 -31.59
CA THR A 4 -12.42 -69.24 -30.64
C THR A 4 -11.85 -67.82 -30.48
N LEU A 5 -12.75 -66.85 -30.64
CA LEU A 5 -12.95 -65.62 -29.87
C LEU A 5 -11.91 -65.21 -28.79
N ARG A 6 -11.44 -63.95 -28.90
CA ARG A 6 -11.32 -63.06 -27.74
C ARG A 6 -11.94 -61.70 -28.08
N ARG A 7 -13.09 -61.43 -27.44
CA ARG A 7 -13.70 -60.10 -27.31
C ARG A 7 -13.09 -59.44 -26.06
N LEU A 8 -12.48 -58.27 -26.24
CA LEU A 8 -12.40 -57.19 -25.24
C LEU A 8 -12.61 -55.93 -26.10
N GLY A 9 -13.71 -55.19 -26.01
CA GLY A 9 -14.17 -54.52 -24.79
C GLY A 9 -13.66 -53.08 -24.84
N VAL A 10 -14.08 -52.29 -25.84
CA VAL A 10 -13.80 -50.85 -25.90
C VAL A 10 -14.77 -50.17 -24.94
N LEU A 11 -14.31 -49.91 -23.72
CA LEU A 11 -14.98 -49.02 -22.78
C LEU A 11 -14.77 -47.58 -23.25
N MET A 12 -15.83 -46.95 -23.74
CA MET A 12 -15.89 -45.50 -23.91
C MET A 12 -15.95 -44.84 -22.52
N THR A 13 -14.82 -44.37 -22.02
CA THR A 13 -14.78 -43.38 -20.93
C THR A 13 -14.97 -42.00 -21.54
N ALA A 14 -16.21 -41.51 -21.55
CA ALA A 14 -16.49 -40.10 -21.76
C ALA A 14 -16.02 -39.34 -20.51
N ALA A 15 -14.80 -38.81 -20.55
CA ALA A 15 -14.32 -37.85 -19.57
C ALA A 15 -15.14 -36.56 -19.73
N LEU A 16 -16.04 -36.29 -18.79
CA LEU A 16 -16.62 -34.96 -18.60
C LEU A 16 -15.49 -34.03 -18.16
N LEU A 17 -14.85 -33.39 -19.14
CA LEU A 17 -14.12 -32.14 -18.92
C LEU A 17 -15.16 -31.09 -18.55
N VAL A 18 -15.42 -30.94 -17.25
CA VAL A 18 -15.99 -29.70 -16.73
C VAL A 18 -14.89 -28.65 -16.90
N VAL A 19 -14.89 -28.03 -18.08
CA VAL A 19 -14.15 -26.78 -18.31
C VAL A 19 -14.78 -25.78 -17.35
N GLY A 20 -14.10 -25.52 -16.23
CA GLY A 20 -14.46 -24.43 -15.34
C GLY A 20 -14.51 -23.17 -16.17
N VAL A 21 -15.71 -22.67 -16.42
CA VAL A 21 -15.90 -21.36 -17.04
C VAL A 21 -15.42 -20.36 -15.99
N SER A 22 -14.16 -19.96 -16.08
CA SER A 22 -13.66 -18.79 -15.37
C SER A 22 -14.47 -17.61 -15.89
N THR A 23 -15.39 -17.11 -15.06
CA THR A 23 -16.03 -15.83 -15.34
C THR A 23 -14.92 -14.80 -15.48
N PRO A 24 -14.85 -14.05 -16.59
CA PRO A 24 -13.85 -13.01 -16.74
C PRO A 24 -13.99 -12.05 -15.56
N ALA A 25 -12.88 -11.74 -14.88
CA ALA A 25 -12.86 -10.77 -13.81
C ALA A 25 -13.43 -9.45 -14.37
N GLN A 26 -14.54 -9.00 -13.80
CA GLN A 26 -15.14 -7.72 -14.19
C GLN A 26 -14.47 -6.63 -13.37
N ALA A 27 -13.63 -5.83 -14.02
CA ALA A 27 -13.09 -4.63 -13.40
C ALA A 27 -14.26 -3.68 -13.08
N GLU A 28 -14.28 -3.14 -11.87
CA GLU A 28 -15.32 -2.20 -11.44
C GLU A 28 -15.00 -0.77 -11.93
N VAL A 29 -14.94 -0.58 -13.24
CA VAL A 29 -14.44 0.66 -13.89
C VAL A 29 -15.23 1.93 -13.48
N LEU A 30 -16.49 1.79 -13.06
CA LEU A 30 -17.39 2.89 -12.70
C LEU A 30 -18.04 2.69 -11.32
N HIS A 31 -17.25 2.28 -10.32
CA HIS A 31 -17.77 2.17 -8.96
C HIS A 31 -17.90 3.55 -8.27
N PRO A 32 -18.94 3.81 -7.45
CA PRO A 32 -19.12 5.10 -6.76
C PRO A 32 -17.95 5.56 -5.90
N ARG A 33 -17.18 4.61 -5.33
CA ARG A 33 -15.95 4.92 -4.54
C ARG A 33 -14.90 5.71 -5.33
N GLN A 34 -14.95 5.65 -6.65
CA GLN A 34 -14.01 6.32 -7.55
C GLN A 34 -14.51 7.71 -8.01
N ASP A 35 -15.77 8.06 -7.75
CA ASP A 35 -16.40 9.28 -8.28
C ASP A 35 -15.65 10.54 -7.86
N TRP A 36 -15.23 10.60 -6.59
CA TRP A 36 -14.51 11.76 -6.07
C TRP A 36 -13.16 11.94 -6.76
N LEU A 37 -12.45 10.84 -7.05
CA LEU A 37 -11.14 10.89 -7.68
C LEU A 37 -11.28 11.26 -9.16
N ARG A 38 -12.30 10.72 -9.86
CA ARG A 38 -12.66 11.14 -11.23
C ARG A 38 -13.05 12.62 -11.32
N ALA A 39 -13.74 13.14 -10.31
CA ALA A 39 -14.13 14.55 -10.24
C ALA A 39 -12.97 15.48 -9.84
N SER A 40 -11.87 14.92 -9.33
CA SER A 40 -10.67 15.68 -8.95
C SER A 40 -9.83 16.00 -10.18
N THR A 41 -9.28 17.21 -10.25
CA THR A 41 -8.37 17.63 -11.33
C THR A 41 -6.91 17.55 -10.94
N SER A 42 -6.60 17.61 -9.64
CA SER A 42 -5.22 17.54 -9.15
C SER A 42 -5.13 17.03 -7.71
N GLY A 43 -3.99 16.42 -7.39
CA GLY A 43 -3.63 16.00 -6.04
C GLY A 43 -2.24 16.46 -5.66
N LEU A 44 -1.96 16.58 -4.37
CA LEU A 44 -0.65 16.91 -3.83
C LEU A 44 0.02 15.66 -3.24
N PHE A 45 1.14 15.25 -3.80
CA PHE A 45 1.90 14.08 -3.35
C PHE A 45 3.06 14.50 -2.44
N LEU A 46 3.01 14.13 -1.16
CA LEU A 46 4.00 14.48 -0.15
C LEU A 46 4.92 13.28 0.15
N HIS A 47 6.11 13.30 -0.43
CA HIS A 47 7.19 12.36 -0.10
C HIS A 47 8.01 12.91 1.07
N TRP A 48 7.90 12.26 2.22
CA TRP A 48 8.49 12.79 3.44
C TRP A 48 8.74 11.71 4.48
N GLY A 49 9.99 11.55 4.91
CA GLY A 49 10.38 10.55 5.91
C GLY A 49 11.67 10.90 6.62
N MET A 50 12.26 9.90 7.27
CA MET A 50 13.48 10.06 8.09
C MET A 50 14.69 10.50 7.27
N ARG A 51 14.72 10.24 5.95
CA ARG A 51 15.79 10.69 5.06
C ARG A 51 15.52 12.03 4.36
N THR A 52 14.37 12.65 4.56
CA THR A 52 14.13 14.02 4.07
C THR A 52 15.04 14.98 4.81
N ASN A 53 15.74 15.85 4.08
CA ASN A 53 16.79 16.69 4.67
C ASN A 53 16.26 17.63 5.78
N PRO A 54 16.96 17.72 6.94
CA PRO A 54 18.12 16.92 7.33
C PRO A 54 17.73 15.47 7.67
N GLY A 55 18.55 14.51 7.25
CA GLY A 55 18.29 13.08 7.53
C GLY A 55 18.54 12.71 9.00
N TYR A 56 17.76 11.76 9.50
CA TYR A 56 17.82 11.23 10.87
C TYR A 56 17.82 9.70 10.86
N THR A 57 18.62 9.07 11.72
CA THR A 57 18.60 7.61 11.94
C THR A 57 17.87 7.22 13.23
N SER A 58 17.55 8.18 14.10
CA SER A 58 16.75 7.95 15.30
C SER A 58 15.30 8.39 15.06
N CYS A 59 14.36 7.44 15.17
CA CYS A 59 12.92 7.71 15.02
C CYS A 59 12.45 8.83 15.96
N SER A 60 12.89 8.81 17.21
CA SER A 60 12.57 9.84 18.20
C SER A 60 13.18 11.21 17.88
N ALA A 61 14.41 11.24 17.35
CA ALA A 61 15.05 12.50 16.96
C ALA A 61 14.37 13.11 15.74
N TRP A 62 14.01 12.28 14.75
CA TRP A 62 13.22 12.69 13.59
C TRP A 62 11.88 13.28 14.03
N GLU A 63 11.10 12.53 14.82
CA GLU A 63 9.79 12.99 15.30
C GLU A 63 9.90 14.29 16.11
N SER A 64 10.92 14.42 16.96
CA SER A 64 11.18 15.64 17.72
C SER A 64 11.51 16.82 16.81
N ALA A 65 12.36 16.62 15.80
CA ALA A 65 12.74 17.66 14.86
C ALA A 65 11.55 18.11 14.00
N VAL A 66 10.71 17.17 13.57
CA VAL A 66 9.48 17.45 12.82
C VAL A 66 8.50 18.25 13.67
N THR A 67 8.29 17.81 14.92
CA THR A 67 7.34 18.46 15.83
C THR A 67 7.83 19.85 16.23
N GLY A 68 9.11 19.99 16.60
CA GLY A 68 9.72 21.27 16.96
C GLY A 68 9.95 22.19 15.76
N GLY A 69 10.06 21.64 14.55
CA GLY A 69 10.28 22.36 13.30
C GLY A 69 9.02 22.98 12.69
N GLY A 70 7.87 22.85 13.35
CA GLY A 70 6.62 23.51 12.94
C GLY A 70 5.79 22.73 11.93
N TRP A 71 6.00 21.43 11.77
CA TRP A 71 5.12 20.61 10.93
C TRP A 71 3.66 20.73 11.40
N SER A 72 2.77 20.97 10.44
CA SER A 72 1.33 21.08 10.68
C SER A 72 0.53 20.50 9.52
N ALA A 73 -0.44 19.64 9.85
CA ALA A 73 -1.41 19.14 8.90
C ALA A 73 -2.17 20.27 8.19
N LYS A 74 -2.57 21.30 8.96
CA LYS A 74 -3.30 22.46 8.42
C LYS A 74 -2.47 23.18 7.35
N TYR A 75 -1.17 23.35 7.58
CA TYR A 75 -0.28 23.99 6.62
C TYR A 75 -0.31 23.25 5.27
N TRP A 76 -0.13 21.93 5.28
CA TRP A 76 -0.14 21.14 4.04
C TRP A 76 -1.50 21.13 3.34
N VAL A 77 -2.60 21.15 4.09
CA VAL A 77 -3.94 21.29 3.52
C VAL A 77 -4.14 22.68 2.90
N ASP A 78 -3.67 23.74 3.56
CA ASP A 78 -3.72 25.11 3.02
C ASP A 78 -2.89 25.22 1.73
N GLU A 79 -1.69 24.62 1.67
CA GLU A 79 -0.87 24.57 0.45
C GLU A 79 -1.56 23.77 -0.67
N ALA A 80 -2.17 22.63 -0.36
CA ALA A 80 -2.95 21.86 -1.32
C ALA A 80 -4.09 22.71 -1.92
N LYS A 81 -4.81 23.49 -1.09
CA LYS A 81 -5.88 24.38 -1.55
C LYS A 81 -5.36 25.51 -2.44
N LYS A 82 -4.20 26.10 -2.13
CA LYS A 82 -3.56 27.13 -2.99
C LYS A 82 -3.22 26.59 -4.38
N LEU A 83 -2.86 25.31 -4.46
CA LEU A 83 -2.61 24.59 -5.71
C LEU A 83 -3.90 24.09 -6.37
N HIS A 84 -5.06 24.35 -5.78
CA HIS A 84 -6.37 23.81 -6.21
C HIS A 84 -6.42 22.28 -6.23
N ALA A 85 -5.59 21.61 -5.43
CA ALA A 85 -5.65 20.15 -5.24
C ALA A 85 -6.90 19.75 -4.44
N GLN A 86 -7.51 18.63 -4.82
CA GLN A 86 -8.69 18.06 -4.15
C GLN A 86 -8.37 16.87 -3.25
N TYR A 87 -7.13 16.38 -3.31
CA TYR A 87 -6.66 15.33 -2.43
C TYR A 87 -5.16 15.41 -2.18
N LEU A 88 -4.72 14.73 -1.14
CA LEU A 88 -3.31 14.55 -0.82
C LEU A 88 -2.96 13.06 -0.81
N VAL A 89 -1.71 12.77 -1.16
CA VAL A 89 -1.11 11.44 -0.97
C VAL A 89 0.08 11.59 -0.04
N LEU A 90 0.12 10.85 1.06
CA LEU A 90 1.21 10.91 2.05
C LEU A 90 2.13 9.68 1.92
N ALA A 91 3.35 9.88 1.45
CA ALA A 91 4.41 8.87 1.32
C ALA A 91 5.46 9.04 2.42
N SER A 92 5.09 8.63 3.64
CA SER A 92 6.03 8.48 4.75
C SER A 92 6.64 7.09 4.83
N PHE A 93 5.80 6.05 4.68
CA PHE A 93 6.22 4.66 4.62
C PHE A 93 6.78 4.33 3.23
N HIS A 94 7.92 4.95 2.91
CA HIS A 94 8.55 4.92 1.61
C HIS A 94 9.95 4.33 1.71
N SER A 95 10.30 3.50 0.73
CA SER A 95 11.46 2.63 0.78
C SER A 95 12.78 3.41 0.85
N ARG A 96 12.94 4.43 0.01
CA ARG A 96 14.08 5.35 0.07
C ARG A 96 14.02 6.42 1.16
N LEU A 97 12.95 6.50 1.96
CA LEU A 97 12.79 7.54 2.99
C LEU A 97 12.84 6.99 4.41
N GLY A 98 13.39 5.79 4.58
CA GLY A 98 13.63 5.17 5.89
C GLY A 98 12.40 4.49 6.48
N TYR A 99 11.43 4.10 5.65
CA TYR A 99 10.29 3.26 6.05
C TYR A 99 9.52 3.79 7.27
N ALA A 100 9.44 5.11 7.38
CA ALA A 100 8.88 5.77 8.55
C ALA A 100 7.36 5.77 8.49
N ARG A 101 6.71 5.21 9.51
CA ARG A 101 5.26 5.22 9.62
C ARG A 101 4.86 6.46 10.40
N ALA A 102 4.28 7.44 9.71
CA ALA A 102 3.85 8.71 10.30
C ALA A 102 2.56 8.59 11.13
N TRP A 103 2.36 7.44 11.78
CA TRP A 103 1.29 7.16 12.70
C TRP A 103 1.81 6.28 13.86
N PRO A 104 1.18 6.37 15.04
CA PRO A 104 1.47 5.45 16.14
C PRO A 104 0.95 4.06 15.79
N SER A 105 1.90 3.14 15.61
CA SER A 105 1.64 1.74 15.33
C SER A 105 2.04 0.87 16.51
N SER A 106 1.26 -0.18 16.75
CA SER A 106 1.60 -1.24 17.70
C SER A 106 2.47 -2.33 17.07
N ILE A 107 2.53 -2.37 15.74
CA ILE A 107 3.30 -3.35 14.97
C ILE A 107 4.76 -2.88 14.93
N PRO A 108 5.74 -3.63 15.47
CA PRO A 108 7.15 -3.29 15.32
C PRO A 108 7.68 -3.70 13.94
N GLY A 109 8.82 -3.15 13.53
CA GLY A 109 9.48 -3.54 12.26
C GLY A 109 10.09 -2.37 11.51
N SER A 110 9.63 -1.15 11.77
CA SER A 110 10.28 0.11 11.33
C SER A 110 9.89 1.25 12.27
N CYS A 111 10.48 2.44 12.08
CA CYS A 111 10.08 3.64 12.82
C CYS A 111 8.56 3.89 12.73
N ALA A 112 7.93 4.12 13.88
CA ALA A 112 6.56 4.61 13.98
C ALA A 112 6.53 5.79 14.95
N THR A 113 5.91 6.89 14.53
CA THR A 113 5.83 8.12 15.33
C THR A 113 4.85 7.95 16.48
N LYS A 114 5.09 8.60 17.62
CA LYS A 114 4.10 8.65 18.71
C LYS A 114 2.97 9.63 18.39
N ARG A 115 3.31 10.77 17.78
CA ARG A 115 2.38 11.73 17.20
C ARG A 115 1.73 11.14 15.95
N ASP A 116 0.44 11.39 15.80
CA ASP A 116 -0.37 10.84 14.72
C ASP A 116 -0.46 11.80 13.54
N PHE A 117 0.64 11.97 12.81
CA PHE A 117 0.71 12.90 11.68
C PHE A 117 -0.27 12.52 10.56
N LEU A 118 -0.43 11.24 10.26
CA LEU A 118 -1.39 10.74 9.27
C LEU A 118 -2.83 11.08 9.72
N GLY A 119 -3.21 10.77 10.96
CA GLY A 119 -4.52 11.11 11.50
C GLY A 119 -4.79 12.61 11.50
N GLU A 120 -3.81 13.42 11.93
CA GLU A 120 -3.90 14.88 11.88
C GLU A 120 -4.13 15.41 10.46
N LEU A 121 -3.44 14.84 9.46
CA LEU A 121 -3.61 15.20 8.05
C LEU A 121 -5.00 14.85 7.53
N ILE A 122 -5.47 13.63 7.84
CA ILE A 122 -6.81 13.16 7.46
C ILE A 122 -7.88 14.09 8.03
N ASP A 123 -7.81 14.42 9.33
CA ASP A 123 -8.80 15.28 9.97
C ASP A 123 -8.76 16.73 9.49
N ALA A 124 -7.57 17.25 9.18
CA ALA A 124 -7.44 18.59 8.61
C ALA A 124 -7.98 18.66 7.18
N ALA A 125 -7.69 17.66 6.36
CA ALA A 125 -8.16 17.60 4.97
C ALA A 125 -9.69 17.42 4.90
N ASP A 126 -10.26 16.54 5.72
CA ASP A 126 -11.69 16.27 5.80
C ASP A 126 -12.50 17.54 6.13
N LYS A 127 -12.02 18.36 7.06
CA LYS A 127 -12.64 19.66 7.41
C LYS A 127 -12.72 20.64 6.24
N GLU A 128 -11.81 20.51 5.29
CA GLU A 128 -11.71 21.37 4.12
C GLU A 128 -12.27 20.70 2.85
N GLY A 129 -12.86 19.50 2.98
CA GLY A 129 -13.43 18.75 1.87
C GLY A 129 -12.40 18.06 0.97
N LEU A 130 -11.14 17.95 1.40
CA LEU A 130 -10.09 17.23 0.69
C LEU A 130 -10.04 15.76 1.14
N LYS A 131 -9.60 14.88 0.25
CA LYS A 131 -9.35 13.47 0.55
C LYS A 131 -7.87 13.21 0.84
N VAL A 132 -7.59 12.18 1.64
CA VAL A 132 -6.21 11.71 1.88
C VAL A 132 -6.11 10.25 1.47
N ILE A 133 -5.09 9.96 0.66
CA ILE A 133 -4.66 8.61 0.29
C ILE A 133 -3.33 8.34 1.02
N ASN A 134 -3.18 7.16 1.61
CA ASN A 134 -1.92 6.76 2.24
C ASN A 134 -1.08 5.98 1.22
N TYR A 135 0.17 6.37 1.03
CA TYR A 135 1.09 5.61 0.18
C TYR A 135 1.66 4.43 0.96
N MET A 136 1.84 3.29 0.29
CA MET A 136 2.38 2.06 0.84
C MET A 136 3.38 1.45 -0.14
N THR A 137 4.63 1.28 0.30
CA THR A 137 5.67 0.61 -0.48
C THR A 137 5.62 -0.91 -0.32
N ASP A 138 6.05 -1.63 -1.35
CA ASP A 138 6.21 -3.08 -1.38
C ASP A 138 7.67 -3.54 -1.17
N ASP A 139 8.63 -2.62 -1.27
CA ASP A 139 10.02 -2.95 -1.58
C ASP A 139 10.97 -2.69 -0.40
N PRO A 140 11.59 -3.74 0.16
CA PRO A 140 12.63 -3.60 1.18
C PRO A 140 14.02 -3.29 0.61
N GLN A 141 14.22 -3.15 -0.71
CA GLN A 141 15.54 -3.02 -1.33
C GLN A 141 16.48 -1.97 -0.67
N TRP A 142 15.92 -0.90 -0.11
CA TRP A 142 16.67 0.20 0.49
C TRP A 142 16.72 0.14 2.02
N HIS A 143 16.52 -1.04 2.61
CA HIS A 143 16.52 -1.25 4.05
C HIS A 143 17.82 -0.82 4.74
N ASP A 144 18.96 -0.76 4.04
CA ASP A 144 20.25 -0.32 4.57
C ASP A 144 20.75 1.03 3.98
N GLU A 145 19.91 1.73 3.22
CA GLU A 145 20.35 2.90 2.45
C GLU A 145 20.87 4.02 3.35
N GLY A 146 22.07 4.51 3.06
CA GLY A 146 22.76 5.50 3.91
C GLY A 146 23.53 4.88 5.07
N GLY A 147 23.75 3.56 5.07
CA GLY A 147 24.56 2.86 6.08
C GLY A 147 23.83 2.64 7.41
N HIS A 148 22.49 2.63 7.38
CA HIS A 148 21.65 2.43 8.55
C HIS A 148 20.55 1.43 8.22
N GLU A 149 20.37 0.42 9.08
CA GLU A 149 19.29 -0.55 8.95
C GLU A 149 17.97 0.06 9.43
N TRP A 150 17.02 0.22 8.51
CA TRP A 150 15.71 0.83 8.72
C TRP A 150 14.63 -0.18 9.15
N LEU A 151 14.88 -1.48 8.95
CA LEU A 151 13.95 -2.56 9.22
C LEU A 151 14.43 -3.47 10.35
N ASP A 152 13.56 -3.72 11.32
CA ASP A 152 13.85 -4.58 12.47
C ASP A 152 13.14 -5.93 12.35
N SER A 153 13.78 -6.85 11.60
CA SER A 153 13.32 -8.23 11.45
C SER A 153 13.18 -8.95 12.79
N ALA A 154 14.02 -8.66 13.78
CA ALA A 154 13.99 -9.34 15.07
C ALA A 154 12.76 -8.92 15.89
N ALA A 155 12.45 -7.62 15.94
CA ALA A 155 11.28 -7.12 16.62
C ALA A 155 9.99 -7.59 15.96
N TYR A 156 9.91 -7.57 14.62
CA TYR A 156 8.73 -8.09 13.92
C TYR A 156 8.58 -9.60 14.09
N SER A 157 9.68 -10.37 14.01
CA SER A 157 9.67 -11.82 14.27
C SER A 157 9.13 -12.14 15.67
N LYS A 158 9.59 -11.39 16.69
CA LYS A 158 9.11 -11.53 18.06
C LYS A 158 7.61 -11.24 18.16
N TYR A 159 7.13 -10.18 17.50
CA TYR A 159 5.71 -9.84 17.45
C TYR A 159 4.86 -10.93 16.79
N LYS A 160 5.35 -11.54 15.70
CA LYS A 160 4.64 -12.62 15.00
C LYS A 160 4.79 -14.00 15.65
N GLY A 161 5.69 -14.16 16.61
CA GLY A 161 6.00 -15.46 17.23
C GLY A 161 6.66 -16.46 16.26
N LYS A 162 7.22 -15.97 15.14
CA LYS A 162 7.93 -16.77 14.14
C LYS A 162 8.99 -15.93 13.44
N THR A 163 10.02 -16.56 12.88
CA THR A 163 11.04 -15.85 12.10
C THR A 163 10.43 -15.26 10.83
N VAL A 164 10.63 -13.96 10.62
CA VAL A 164 10.25 -13.22 9.42
C VAL A 164 11.41 -12.28 9.06
N ASN A 165 11.91 -12.38 7.82
CA ASN A 165 12.94 -11.48 7.32
C ASN A 165 12.31 -10.30 6.57
N LEU A 166 12.35 -9.10 7.16
CA LEU A 166 11.83 -7.87 6.54
C LEU A 166 12.70 -7.36 5.39
N GLN A 167 13.95 -7.83 5.26
CA GLN A 167 14.84 -7.45 4.17
C GLN A 167 14.51 -8.20 2.87
N GLU A 168 13.61 -9.18 2.93
CA GLU A 168 13.15 -9.94 1.78
C GLU A 168 11.68 -9.64 1.48
N ARG A 169 11.32 -9.56 0.20
CA ARG A 169 9.98 -9.19 -0.26
C ARG A 169 8.84 -9.98 0.40
N PRO A 170 8.92 -11.30 0.64
CA PRO A 170 7.85 -12.03 1.33
C PRO A 170 7.66 -11.60 2.79
N GLY A 171 8.75 -11.42 3.54
CA GLY A 171 8.65 -11.01 4.94
C GLY A 171 8.26 -9.54 5.09
N PHE A 172 8.78 -8.68 4.21
CA PHE A 172 8.31 -7.30 4.10
C PHE A 172 6.83 -7.22 3.71
N GLY A 173 6.40 -8.04 2.74
CA GLY A 173 5.00 -8.16 2.32
C GLY A 173 4.08 -8.54 3.48
N GLN A 174 4.52 -9.45 4.35
CA GLN A 174 3.80 -9.78 5.58
C GLN A 174 3.71 -8.58 6.54
N PHE A 175 4.78 -7.81 6.69
CA PHE A 175 4.80 -6.62 7.55
C PHE A 175 3.93 -5.49 7.01
N SER A 176 4.05 -5.15 5.73
CA SER A 176 3.22 -4.12 5.09
C SER A 176 1.75 -4.53 5.07
N TYR A 177 1.41 -5.82 4.87
CA TYR A 177 0.04 -6.32 5.02
C TYR A 177 -0.56 -5.96 6.39
N ASP A 178 0.15 -6.26 7.48
CA ASP A 178 -0.31 -5.93 8.84
C ASP A 178 -0.50 -4.40 9.00
N ASN A 179 0.35 -3.58 8.36
CA ASN A 179 0.21 -2.12 8.38
C ASN A 179 -0.99 -1.61 7.57
N PHE A 180 -1.29 -2.16 6.38
CA PHE A 180 -2.52 -1.84 5.64
C PHE A 180 -3.76 -2.05 6.52
N VAL A 181 -3.78 -3.19 7.20
CA VAL A 181 -4.89 -3.59 8.08
C VAL A 181 -5.03 -2.64 9.26
N GLU A 182 -3.93 -2.29 9.94
CA GLU A 182 -3.95 -1.34 11.05
C GLU A 182 -4.46 0.02 10.60
N VAL A 183 -3.92 0.54 9.49
CA VAL A 183 -4.27 1.87 8.96
C VAL A 183 -5.74 1.93 8.54
N MET A 184 -6.25 0.94 7.80
CA MET A 184 -7.63 0.97 7.34
C MET A 184 -8.66 0.84 8.46
N GLN A 185 -8.30 0.16 9.57
CA GLN A 185 -9.14 0.04 10.76
C GLN A 185 -9.10 1.31 11.62
N ARG A 186 -7.92 1.94 11.74
CA ARG A 186 -7.71 3.11 12.58
C ARG A 186 -8.28 4.40 11.99
N TYR A 187 -8.29 4.54 10.66
CA TYR A 187 -8.68 5.79 9.99
C TYR A 187 -9.93 5.62 9.12
N PRO A 188 -11.15 5.78 9.69
CA PRO A 188 -12.40 5.64 8.93
C PRO A 188 -12.61 6.69 7.84
N LYS A 189 -11.88 7.82 7.89
CA LYS A 189 -11.93 8.90 6.89
C LYS A 189 -10.83 8.81 5.82
N LEU A 190 -9.90 7.85 5.95
CA LEU A 190 -8.88 7.63 4.93
C LEU A 190 -9.56 7.19 3.62
N ALA A 191 -9.22 7.85 2.53
CA ALA A 191 -9.90 7.68 1.24
C ALA A 191 -9.38 6.50 0.44
N GLY A 192 -8.20 5.98 0.76
CA GLY A 192 -7.64 4.84 0.05
C GLY A 192 -6.14 4.67 0.22
N PHE A 193 -5.59 3.80 -0.62
CA PHE A 193 -4.16 3.52 -0.70
C PHE A 193 -3.58 3.83 -2.08
N TRP A 194 -2.36 4.33 -2.08
CA TRP A 194 -1.51 4.43 -3.26
C TRP A 194 -0.38 3.43 -3.11
N ILE A 195 -0.33 2.44 -4.00
CA ILE A 195 0.53 1.27 -3.88
C ILE A 195 1.70 1.41 -4.85
N ASP A 196 2.92 1.45 -4.31
CA ASP A 196 4.13 1.40 -5.12
C ASP A 196 4.50 -0.05 -5.36
N ASN A 197 4.22 -0.54 -6.58
CA ASN A 197 4.28 -1.93 -7.04
C ASN A 197 3.49 -2.93 -6.19
N ASP A 198 3.14 -4.08 -6.79
CA ASP A 198 2.47 -5.15 -6.05
C ASP A 198 3.47 -6.06 -5.29
N ASN A 199 2.99 -6.73 -4.26
CA ASN A 199 3.71 -7.75 -3.52
C ASN A 199 2.93 -9.07 -3.55
N ALA A 200 3.59 -10.14 -4.00
CA ALA A 200 2.98 -11.46 -4.09
C ALA A 200 2.39 -11.96 -2.76
N TYR A 201 2.93 -11.54 -1.61
CA TYR A 201 2.34 -11.86 -0.31
C TYR A 201 0.93 -11.28 -0.15
N TRP A 202 0.69 -10.05 -0.62
CA TRP A 202 -0.60 -9.37 -0.49
C TRP A 202 -1.68 -10.10 -1.28
N GLU A 203 -1.41 -10.45 -2.54
CA GLU A 203 -2.32 -11.23 -3.38
C GLU A 203 -2.61 -12.61 -2.79
N GLN A 204 -1.56 -13.35 -2.41
CA GLN A 204 -1.70 -14.71 -1.88
C GLN A 204 -2.46 -14.76 -0.55
N ASN A 205 -2.50 -13.65 0.19
CA ASN A 205 -3.17 -13.52 1.48
C ASN A 205 -4.43 -12.64 1.42
N GLY A 206 -4.95 -12.37 0.22
CA GLY A 206 -6.23 -11.73 -0.02
C GLY A 206 -6.33 -10.31 0.54
N LEU A 207 -5.26 -9.51 0.47
CA LEU A 207 -5.23 -8.15 1.00
C LEU A 207 -6.34 -7.31 0.38
N TYR A 208 -6.46 -7.34 -0.93
CA TYR A 208 -7.34 -6.44 -1.65
C TYR A 208 -8.81 -6.80 -1.48
N GLU A 209 -9.14 -8.09 -1.53
CA GLU A 209 -10.48 -8.61 -1.21
C GLU A 209 -10.88 -8.19 0.20
N ARG A 210 -9.94 -8.27 1.13
CA ARG A 210 -10.18 -7.83 2.50
C ARG A 210 -10.40 -6.32 2.59
N ILE A 211 -9.62 -5.50 1.89
CA ILE A 211 -9.87 -4.04 1.84
C ILE A 211 -11.27 -3.77 1.25
N ARG A 212 -11.66 -4.45 0.16
CA ARG A 212 -13.01 -4.28 -0.42
C ARG A 212 -14.13 -4.70 0.54
N HIS A 213 -13.91 -5.73 1.34
CA HIS A 213 -14.87 -6.18 2.34
C HIS A 213 -14.95 -5.22 3.54
N ASP A 214 -13.81 -4.88 4.15
CA ASP A 214 -13.74 -4.12 5.39
C ASP A 214 -13.94 -2.61 5.16
N ARG A 215 -13.51 -2.11 3.99
CA ARG A 215 -13.51 -0.70 3.57
C ARG A 215 -13.91 -0.55 2.09
N PRO A 216 -15.16 -0.87 1.72
CA PRO A 216 -15.65 -0.80 0.33
C PRO A 216 -15.63 0.63 -0.25
N ASP A 217 -15.45 1.64 0.59
CA ASP A 217 -15.34 3.05 0.25
C ASP A 217 -13.94 3.49 -0.21
N MET A 218 -12.90 2.70 0.08
CA MET A 218 -11.51 3.07 -0.23
C MET A 218 -11.17 2.88 -1.70
N VAL A 219 -10.44 3.84 -2.27
CA VAL A 219 -9.79 3.68 -3.58
C VAL A 219 -8.48 2.91 -3.44
N LEU A 220 -8.20 2.03 -4.40
CA LEU A 220 -6.90 1.39 -4.57
C LEU A 220 -6.26 1.91 -5.85
N SER A 221 -5.19 2.67 -5.72
CA SER A 221 -4.35 3.09 -6.85
C SER A 221 -3.02 2.36 -6.80
N ASN A 222 -2.44 2.06 -7.96
CA ASN A 222 -1.05 1.62 -8.05
C ASN A 222 -0.29 2.38 -9.16
N ASN A 223 1.00 2.11 -9.36
CA ASN A 223 1.81 2.73 -10.42
C ASN A 223 2.26 1.79 -11.55
N ASN A 224 1.97 0.48 -11.46
CA ASN A 224 2.59 -0.50 -12.34
C ASN A 224 1.65 -1.47 -13.04
N GLU A 225 0.49 -1.79 -12.47
CA GLU A 225 -0.30 -2.94 -12.94
C GLU A 225 -1.76 -2.59 -13.20
N ASP A 226 -2.22 -2.83 -14.43
CA ASP A 226 -3.64 -2.75 -14.80
C ASP A 226 -4.36 -4.04 -14.43
N THR A 227 -4.80 -4.15 -13.17
CA THR A 227 -5.53 -5.30 -12.68
C THR A 227 -6.96 -4.94 -12.30
N PRO A 228 -7.95 -5.86 -12.47
CA PRO A 228 -9.36 -5.59 -12.15
C PRO A 228 -9.65 -5.19 -10.70
N ILE A 229 -8.72 -5.46 -9.78
CA ILE A 229 -8.86 -5.16 -8.36
C ILE A 229 -8.47 -3.71 -8.01
N MET A 230 -7.65 -3.07 -8.85
CA MET A 230 -7.24 -1.68 -8.70
C MET A 230 -8.27 -0.74 -9.32
N ASP A 231 -8.50 0.41 -8.69
CA ASP A 231 -9.42 1.44 -9.17
C ASP A 231 -8.75 2.40 -10.16
N THR A 232 -7.45 2.66 -9.98
CA THR A 232 -6.66 3.55 -10.84
C THR A 232 -5.23 3.08 -10.99
N ILE A 233 -4.62 3.44 -12.12
CA ILE A 233 -3.19 3.27 -12.38
C ILE A 233 -2.59 4.65 -12.58
N SER A 234 -1.50 4.91 -11.88
CA SER A 234 -0.66 6.08 -12.03
C SER A 234 0.44 5.78 -13.05
N ASN A 235 0.63 6.67 -14.03
CA ASN A 235 1.77 6.60 -14.92
C ASN A 235 2.81 7.63 -14.46
N GLU A 236 3.99 7.17 -14.06
CA GLU A 236 5.07 8.06 -13.66
C GLU A 236 5.99 8.36 -14.85
N GLN A 237 6.02 9.62 -15.28
CA GLN A 237 6.97 10.08 -16.30
C GLN A 237 8.19 10.74 -15.63
N LYS A 238 9.28 9.98 -15.48
CA LYS A 238 10.57 10.46 -14.91
C LYS A 238 11.39 11.30 -15.89
N THR A 239 10.76 12.21 -16.63
CA THR A 239 11.47 13.11 -17.56
C THR A 239 11.89 14.41 -16.86
N GLY A 240 13.16 14.80 -17.00
CA GLY A 240 13.62 16.16 -16.65
C GLY A 240 14.32 16.31 -15.30
N MET A 241 14.45 15.25 -14.49
CA MET A 241 15.32 15.26 -13.31
C MET A 241 16.64 14.55 -13.64
N THR A 242 17.64 15.31 -14.08
CA THR A 242 19.02 14.83 -14.09
C THR A 242 19.49 14.81 -12.64
N PRO A 243 20.00 13.67 -12.10
CA PRO A 243 20.59 13.67 -10.77
C PRO A 243 21.74 14.68 -10.74
N SER A 244 21.70 15.61 -9.79
CA SER A 244 22.88 16.37 -9.35
C SER A 244 23.70 15.56 -8.38
#